data_AF-A0A258G8M1-F1
#
_entry.id   AF-A0A258G8M1-F1
#
_cell.length_a   1.000
_cell.length_b   1.000
_cell.length_c   1.000
_cell.angle_alpha   90.00
_cell.angle_beta   90.00
_cell.angle_gamma   90.00
#
_symmetry.space_group_name_H-M   'P 1'
#
loop_
_entity.id
_entity.type
_entity.pdbx_description
1 polymer ?
#
loop_
_entity_poly.entity_id
_entity_poly.type
_entity_poly.pdbx_seq_one_letter_code
_entity_poly.pdbx_strand_id
1 'polypeptide(L)'
;MMGKIERTGLTRRALLARTVAAGALAVTGAGFIAAPDAAWALEVSVISEHQMATLLQMARDIYPHDKVGDRFYAVAVKGYDAEDKKALVDEGVAALDAAAQAAGHADYVSVGWEEDRVAILQGMEDTAFFQTVRGGLVTGLYNQKEVWPIFGYEGESFSKGGYIDRGFDDIDWL
;
A
#
# COMPACT_ATOMS: atom_id res chain seq x y z
N MET A 1 12.28 -38.14 15.73
CA MET A 1 13.34 -37.23 15.24
C MET A 1 12.65 -36.16 14.40
N MET A 2 12.19 -35.07 15.02
CA MET A 2 11.49 -33.98 14.32
C MET A 2 12.45 -32.78 14.26
N GLY A 3 12.88 -32.41 13.05
CA GLY A 3 13.80 -31.29 12.83
C GLY A 3 13.15 -29.96 13.20
N LYS A 4 13.86 -29.15 13.99
CA LYS A 4 13.49 -27.74 14.22
C LYS A 4 13.61 -26.99 12.90
N ILE A 5 12.53 -26.32 12.52
CA ILE A 5 12.57 -25.28 11.48
C ILE A 5 13.17 -24.04 12.14
N GLU A 6 14.44 -23.76 11.83
CA GLU A 6 15.11 -22.50 12.18
C GLU A 6 14.48 -21.37 11.34
N ARG A 7 13.58 -20.60 11.94
CA ARG A 7 13.13 -19.34 11.34
C ARG A 7 14.20 -18.27 11.59
N THR A 8 15.09 -18.09 10.63
CA THR A 8 16.12 -17.05 10.68
C THR A 8 15.48 -15.68 10.41
N GLY A 9 14.80 -15.13 11.42
CA GLY A 9 14.32 -13.75 11.40
C GLY A 9 15.48 -12.76 11.62
N LEU A 10 15.41 -11.59 10.97
CA LEU A 10 16.39 -10.52 11.14
C LEU A 10 16.46 -10.06 12.60
N THR A 11 17.67 -9.75 13.06
CA THR A 11 17.89 -9.21 14.40
C THR A 11 17.58 -7.70 14.44
N ARG A 12 17.03 -7.22 15.57
CA ARG A 12 16.71 -5.79 15.79
C ARG A 12 17.88 -4.85 15.47
N ARG A 13 19.12 -5.29 15.68
CA ARG A 13 20.32 -4.50 15.42
C ARG A 13 20.63 -4.35 13.93
N ALA A 14 20.36 -5.39 13.14
CA ALA A 14 20.52 -5.34 11.68
C ALA A 14 19.47 -4.42 11.02
N LEU A 15 18.30 -4.32 11.64
CA LEU A 15 17.21 -3.43 11.23
C LEU A 15 17.54 -1.95 11.53
N LEU A 16 18.04 -1.66 12.72
CA LEU A 16 18.38 -0.29 13.16
C LEU A 16 19.61 0.31 12.45
N ALA A 17 20.47 -0.49 11.82
CA ALA A 17 21.69 -0.01 11.17
C ALA A 17 21.47 0.52 9.73
N ARG A 18 20.24 0.51 9.20
CA ARG A 18 19.97 0.71 7.77
C ARG A 18 19.11 1.96 7.43
N THR A 19 18.95 2.89 8.36
CA THR A 19 18.10 4.08 8.19
C THR A 19 18.85 5.31 7.68
N VAL A 20 18.90 5.51 6.35
CA VAL A 20 19.10 6.85 5.73
C VAL A 20 18.32 6.94 4.42
N ALA A 21 17.10 7.47 4.47
CA ALA A 21 16.45 8.33 3.46
C ALA A 21 14.99 8.56 3.91
N ALA A 22 14.58 9.81 4.07
CA ALA A 22 13.17 10.15 4.22
C ALA A 22 12.44 9.77 2.92
N GLY A 23 11.35 9.01 3.01
CA GLY A 23 10.44 8.74 1.89
C GLY A 23 10.56 7.38 1.19
N ALA A 24 11.60 6.57 1.45
CA ALA A 24 11.74 5.28 0.80
C ALA A 24 11.38 4.14 1.76
N LEU A 25 10.49 3.25 1.35
CA LEU A 25 10.34 1.93 1.98
C LEU A 25 11.72 1.30 2.18
N ALA A 26 11.97 0.77 3.37
CA ALA A 26 13.23 0.10 3.65
C ALA A 26 13.18 -1.31 3.05
N VAL A 27 13.65 -1.47 1.80
CA VAL A 27 13.90 -2.78 1.20
C VAL A 27 15.03 -3.44 1.99
N THR A 28 14.71 -4.40 2.86
CA THR A 28 15.64 -4.87 3.91
C THR A 28 15.96 -6.35 3.84
N GLY A 29 15.94 -6.98 2.67
CA GLY A 29 16.40 -8.37 2.49
C GLY A 29 15.66 -9.03 1.33
N ALA A 30 16.03 -10.27 0.98
CA ALA A 30 15.33 -11.00 -0.07
C ALA A 30 13.88 -11.29 0.36
N GLY A 31 12.92 -10.74 -0.36
CA GLY A 31 11.50 -11.10 -0.29
C GLY A 31 10.66 -10.36 0.75
N PHE A 32 10.99 -9.13 1.15
CA PHE A 32 10.06 -8.31 1.95
C PHE A 32 10.32 -6.79 1.85
N ILE A 33 9.27 -5.99 2.09
CA ILE A 33 9.36 -4.54 2.30
C ILE A 33 9.00 -4.19 3.75
N ALA A 34 9.58 -3.13 4.30
CA ALA A 34 9.30 -2.70 5.66
C ALA A 34 9.21 -1.17 5.80
N ALA A 35 8.51 -0.74 6.85
CA ALA A 35 8.49 0.65 7.26
C ALA A 35 9.91 1.12 7.65
N PRO A 36 10.29 2.38 7.40
CA PRO A 36 11.58 2.92 7.83
C PRO A 36 11.85 2.82 9.34
N ASP A 37 10.79 2.92 10.15
CA ASP A 37 10.83 2.80 11.61
C ASP A 37 10.64 1.36 12.10
N ALA A 38 10.53 0.40 11.18
CA ALA A 38 10.22 -1.00 11.43
C ALA A 38 8.90 -1.27 12.18
N ALA A 39 7.94 -0.35 12.17
CA ALA A 39 6.62 -0.56 12.76
C ALA A 39 5.83 -1.69 12.06
N TRP A 40 6.16 -1.99 10.80
CA TRP A 40 5.59 -3.09 10.04
C TRP A 40 6.58 -3.64 9.00
N ALA A 41 6.35 -4.87 8.57
CA ALA A 41 7.02 -5.53 7.46
C ALA A 41 6.01 -6.42 6.71
N LEU A 42 6.18 -6.51 5.39
CA LEU A 42 5.34 -7.30 4.49
C LEU A 42 6.24 -8.18 3.62
N GLU A 43 6.10 -9.50 3.77
CA GLU A 43 6.75 -10.47 2.89
C GLU A 43 6.24 -10.32 1.45
N VAL A 44 7.09 -10.59 0.46
CA VAL A 44 6.80 -10.55 -0.98
C VAL A 44 7.42 -11.79 -1.61
N SER A 45 6.65 -12.55 -2.39
CA SER A 45 7.04 -13.90 -2.83
C SER A 45 6.98 -14.13 -4.34
N VAL A 46 6.12 -13.42 -5.06
CA VAL A 46 5.85 -13.59 -6.49
C VAL A 46 6.33 -12.38 -7.30
N ILE A 47 6.02 -11.18 -6.80
CA ILE A 47 6.50 -9.92 -7.39
C ILE A 47 7.79 -9.46 -6.71
N SER A 48 8.48 -8.50 -7.29
CA SER A 48 9.67 -7.91 -6.68
C SER A 48 9.32 -6.92 -5.57
N GLU A 49 10.29 -6.62 -4.71
CA GLU A 49 10.15 -5.62 -3.66
C GLU A 49 9.88 -4.23 -4.23
N HIS A 50 10.49 -3.89 -5.37
CA HIS A 50 10.26 -2.63 -6.10
C HIS A 50 8.81 -2.51 -6.59
N GLN A 51 8.24 -3.59 -7.10
CA GLN A 51 6.85 -3.60 -7.56
C GLN A 51 5.88 -3.44 -6.41
N MET A 52 6.12 -4.13 -5.29
CA MET A 52 5.31 -3.94 -4.09
C MET A 52 5.44 -2.51 -3.54
N ALA A 53 6.65 -1.94 -3.56
CA ALA A 53 6.89 -0.56 -3.15
C ALA A 53 6.14 0.45 -4.04
N THR A 54 6.18 0.23 -5.35
CA THR A 54 5.46 1.05 -6.34
C THR A 54 3.95 0.97 -6.13
N LEU A 55 3.39 -0.23 -5.92
CA LEU A 55 1.98 -0.41 -5.62
C LEU A 55 1.57 0.29 -4.32
N LEU A 56 2.40 0.25 -3.28
CA LEU A 56 2.13 0.97 -2.03
C LEU A 56 2.09 2.48 -2.25
N GLN A 57 3.10 3.03 -2.95
CA GLN A 57 3.18 4.46 -3.23
C GLN A 57 1.99 4.91 -4.10
N MET A 58 1.70 4.16 -5.16
CA MET A 58 0.53 4.39 -6.00
C MET A 58 -0.77 4.36 -5.19
N ALA A 59 -0.92 3.43 -4.25
CA ALA A 59 -2.10 3.37 -3.40
C ALA A 59 -2.26 4.58 -2.48
N ARG A 60 -1.14 5.10 -1.96
CA ARG A 60 -1.11 6.36 -1.20
C ARG A 60 -1.52 7.55 -2.06
N ASP A 61 -1.02 7.64 -3.28
CA ASP A 61 -1.31 8.75 -4.17
C ASP A 61 -2.75 8.70 -4.75
N ILE A 62 -3.35 7.51 -4.92
CA ILE A 62 -4.76 7.35 -5.37
C ILE A 62 -5.76 7.72 -4.27
N TYR A 63 -5.49 7.35 -3.02
CA TYR A 63 -6.35 7.66 -1.86
C TYR A 63 -5.50 8.27 -0.72
N PRO A 64 -5.16 9.56 -0.78
CA PRO A 64 -4.19 10.19 0.13
C PRO A 64 -4.82 10.54 1.49
N HIS A 65 -4.85 9.56 2.41
CA HIS A 65 -5.38 9.77 3.76
C HIS A 65 -4.26 9.94 4.80
N ASP A 66 -4.01 11.17 5.23
CA ASP A 66 -2.97 11.50 6.21
C ASP A 66 -3.09 10.72 7.53
N LYS A 67 -4.33 10.46 7.97
CA LYS A 67 -4.62 9.79 9.24
C LYS A 67 -4.52 8.27 9.16
N VAL A 68 -4.44 7.69 7.96
CA VAL A 68 -4.35 6.25 7.75
C VAL A 68 -2.88 5.87 7.61
N GLY A 69 -2.38 4.96 8.44
CA GLY A 69 -0.99 4.52 8.38
C GLY A 69 -0.68 3.61 7.18
N ASP A 70 0.57 3.65 6.68
CA ASP A 70 1.02 2.89 5.50
C ASP A 70 0.75 1.39 5.58
N ARG A 71 0.74 0.82 6.80
CA ARG A 71 0.44 -0.60 7.01
C ARG A 71 -0.90 -1.03 6.38
N PHE A 72 -1.90 -0.14 6.39
CA PHE A 72 -3.22 -0.43 5.84
C PHE A 72 -3.18 -0.47 4.32
N TYR A 73 -2.40 0.41 3.70
CA TYR A 73 -2.15 0.39 2.26
C TYR A 73 -1.34 -0.85 1.86
N ALA A 74 -0.32 -1.22 2.64
CA ALA A 74 0.48 -2.43 2.42
C ALA A 74 -0.39 -3.69 2.45
N VAL A 75 -1.31 -3.79 3.43
CA VAL A 75 -2.31 -4.86 3.47
C VAL A 75 -3.23 -4.82 2.24
N ALA A 76 -3.70 -3.63 1.84
CA ALA A 76 -4.62 -3.48 0.72
C ALA A 76 -4.00 -3.92 -0.62
N VAL A 77 -2.69 -3.70 -0.82
CA VAL A 77 -1.99 -4.10 -2.06
C VAL A 77 -1.33 -5.47 -2.00
N LYS A 78 -1.26 -6.12 -0.82
CA LYS A 78 -0.65 -7.45 -0.69
C LYS A 78 -1.25 -8.50 -1.62
N GLY A 79 -2.55 -8.39 -1.94
CA GLY A 79 -3.23 -9.30 -2.86
C GLY A 79 -2.65 -9.34 -4.29
N TYR A 80 -1.83 -8.36 -4.68
CA TYR A 80 -1.15 -8.33 -5.98
C TYR A 80 0.11 -9.20 -6.03
N ASP A 81 0.64 -9.62 -4.88
CA ASP A 81 1.73 -10.60 -4.79
C ASP A 81 1.20 -12.03 -5.02
N ALA A 82 0.74 -12.27 -6.24
CA ALA A 82 0.09 -13.52 -6.65
C ALA A 82 0.41 -13.85 -8.12
N GLU A 83 0.55 -15.14 -8.44
CA GLU A 83 0.96 -15.61 -9.77
C GLU A 83 -0.01 -15.17 -10.88
N ASP A 84 -1.31 -15.14 -10.61
CA ASP A 84 -2.33 -14.70 -11.57
C ASP A 84 -2.36 -13.17 -11.78
N LYS A 85 -1.66 -12.40 -10.94
CA LYS A 85 -1.53 -10.94 -11.04
C LYS A 85 -0.17 -10.49 -11.52
N LYS A 86 0.83 -11.39 -11.55
CA LYS A 86 2.22 -11.06 -11.86
C LYS A 86 2.37 -10.28 -13.17
N ALA A 87 1.75 -10.74 -14.26
CA ALA A 87 1.85 -10.07 -15.56
C ALA A 87 1.28 -8.64 -15.54
N LEU A 88 0.11 -8.45 -14.90
CA LEU A 88 -0.51 -7.15 -14.73
C LEU A 88 0.39 -6.18 -13.95
N VAL A 89 1.05 -6.67 -12.90
CA VAL A 89 1.95 -5.87 -12.07
C VAL A 89 3.27 -5.59 -12.80
N ASP A 90 3.86 -6.57 -13.47
CA ASP A 90 5.07 -6.42 -14.28
C ASP A 90 4.89 -5.34 -15.34
N GLU A 91 3.83 -5.40 -16.13
CA GLU A 91 3.55 -4.44 -17.20
C GLU A 91 3.17 -3.06 -16.66
N GLY A 92 2.31 -3.01 -15.64
CA GLY A 92 1.83 -1.77 -15.05
C GLY A 92 2.90 -0.96 -14.35
N VAL A 93 3.73 -1.61 -13.52
CA VAL A 93 4.85 -0.95 -12.84
C VAL A 93 5.90 -0.49 -13.85
N ALA A 94 6.23 -1.31 -14.85
CA ALA A 94 7.17 -0.89 -15.89
C ALA A 94 6.68 0.33 -16.67
N ALA A 95 5.39 0.41 -16.99
CA ALA A 95 4.80 1.59 -17.64
C ALA A 95 4.85 2.83 -16.75
N LEU A 96 4.62 2.67 -15.44
CA LEU A 96 4.64 3.76 -14.47
C LEU A 96 6.06 4.29 -14.25
N ASP A 97 7.03 3.40 -14.12
CA ASP A 97 8.45 3.76 -14.04
C ASP A 97 8.95 4.43 -15.33
N ALA A 98 8.52 3.94 -16.50
CA ALA A 98 8.85 4.58 -17.77
C ALA A 98 8.28 6.00 -17.88
N ALA A 99 7.06 6.23 -17.38
CA ALA A 99 6.47 7.57 -17.32
C ALA A 99 7.25 8.49 -16.36
N ALA A 100 7.67 7.99 -15.20
CA ALA A 100 8.53 8.73 -14.27
C ALA A 100 9.91 9.06 -14.88
N GLN A 101 10.49 8.12 -15.62
CA GLN A 101 11.75 8.33 -16.35
C GLN A 101 11.61 9.39 -17.45
N ALA A 102 10.50 9.37 -18.19
CA ALA A 102 10.20 10.41 -19.18
C ALA A 102 10.03 11.80 -18.55
N ALA A 103 9.60 11.86 -17.29
CA ALA A 103 9.53 13.08 -16.49
C ALA A 103 10.87 13.47 -15.81
N GLY A 104 11.95 12.70 -16.01
CA GLY A 104 13.29 13.02 -15.51
C GLY A 104 13.65 12.41 -14.15
N HIS A 105 12.87 11.44 -13.66
CA HIS A 105 13.13 10.70 -12.43
C HIS A 105 13.78 9.33 -12.70
N ALA A 106 14.24 8.62 -11.68
CA ALA A 106 14.84 7.29 -11.86
C ALA A 106 13.77 6.20 -12.07
N ASP A 107 12.70 6.27 -11.29
CA ASP A 107 11.53 5.39 -11.25
C ASP A 107 10.40 6.11 -10.51
N TYR A 108 9.20 5.52 -10.42
CA TYR A 108 8.05 6.18 -9.80
C TYR A 108 8.22 6.45 -8.30
N VAL A 109 8.83 5.53 -7.56
CA VAL A 109 9.05 5.67 -6.11
C VAL A 109 10.15 6.69 -5.78
N SER A 110 11.00 7.04 -6.73
CA SER A 110 12.01 8.10 -6.61
C SER A 110 11.46 9.52 -6.80
N VAL A 111 10.21 9.66 -7.25
CA VAL A 111 9.56 10.96 -7.47
C VAL A 111 9.21 11.57 -6.10
N GLY A 112 9.96 12.59 -5.70
CA GLY A 112 9.87 13.17 -4.35
C GLY A 112 8.57 13.95 -4.10
N TRP A 113 8.17 14.81 -5.04
CA TRP A 113 6.99 15.66 -4.88
C TRP A 113 5.71 14.90 -5.24
N GLU A 114 4.69 15.05 -4.40
CA GLU A 114 3.38 14.42 -4.62
C GLU A 114 2.71 14.95 -5.89
N GLU A 115 2.81 16.25 -6.17
CA GLU A 115 2.24 16.85 -7.39
C GLU A 115 2.80 16.20 -8.67
N ASP A 116 4.10 15.90 -8.70
CA ASP A 116 4.75 15.22 -9.83
C ASP A 116 4.26 13.78 -9.95
N ARG A 117 4.13 13.06 -8.84
CA ARG A 117 3.57 11.69 -8.81
C ARG A 117 2.13 11.66 -9.32
N VAL A 118 1.30 12.59 -8.86
CA VAL A 118 -0.10 12.70 -9.29
C VAL A 118 -0.18 13.00 -10.78
N ALA A 119 0.65 13.90 -11.31
CA ALA A 119 0.69 14.20 -12.74
C ALA A 119 1.06 12.96 -13.58
N ILE A 120 2.03 12.16 -13.12
CA ILE A 120 2.40 10.89 -13.76
C ILE A 120 1.23 9.89 -13.71
N LEU A 121 0.57 9.74 -12.56
CA LEU A 121 -0.57 8.82 -12.40
C LEU A 121 -1.77 9.20 -13.26
N GLN A 122 -2.09 10.49 -13.35
CA GLN A 122 -3.15 11.00 -14.23
C GLN A 122 -2.88 10.62 -15.69
N GLY A 123 -1.62 10.63 -16.12
CA GLY A 123 -1.23 10.20 -17.47
C GLY A 123 -1.56 8.74 -17.81
N MET A 124 -1.86 7.90 -16.81
CA MET A 124 -2.23 6.50 -16.99
C MET A 124 -3.56 6.11 -16.36
N GLU A 125 -4.39 7.09 -15.96
CA GLU A 125 -5.60 6.82 -15.19
C GLU A 125 -6.61 5.95 -15.95
N ASP A 126 -6.66 6.04 -17.28
CA ASP A 126 -7.53 5.25 -18.13
C ASP A 126 -7.03 3.81 -18.39
N THR A 127 -5.85 3.46 -17.88
CA THR A 127 -5.28 2.12 -18.10
C THR A 127 -5.97 1.06 -17.23
N ALA A 128 -5.99 -0.18 -17.74
CA ALA A 128 -6.52 -1.32 -16.99
C ALA A 128 -5.76 -1.55 -15.67
N PHE A 129 -4.45 -1.32 -15.66
CA PHE A 129 -3.63 -1.42 -14.45
C PHE A 129 -4.09 -0.42 -13.38
N PHE A 130 -4.19 0.87 -13.72
CA PHE A 130 -4.63 1.90 -12.79
C PHE A 130 -6.03 1.63 -12.25
N GLN A 131 -6.99 1.35 -13.13
CA GLN A 131 -8.37 1.08 -12.70
C GLN A 131 -8.48 -0.18 -11.83
N THR A 132 -7.66 -1.20 -12.08
CA THR A 132 -7.61 -2.41 -11.25
C THR A 132 -7.09 -2.09 -9.84
N VAL A 133 -5.97 -1.36 -9.73
CA VAL A 133 -5.40 -0.96 -8.43
C VAL A 133 -6.38 -0.06 -7.68
N ARG A 134 -6.90 0.99 -8.33
CA ARG A 134 -7.89 1.91 -7.76
C ARG A 134 -9.15 1.19 -7.27
N GLY A 135 -9.70 0.28 -8.07
CA GLY A 135 -10.89 -0.48 -7.71
C GLY A 135 -10.62 -1.45 -6.56
N GLY A 136 -9.48 -2.14 -6.59
CA GLY A 136 -9.05 -3.05 -5.53
C GLY A 136 -8.86 -2.35 -4.18
N LEU A 137 -8.40 -1.09 -4.17
CA LEU A 137 -8.25 -0.30 -2.95
C LEU A 137 -9.58 0.02 -2.28
N VAL A 138 -10.69 0.14 -3.02
CA VAL A 138 -12.01 0.41 -2.42
C VAL A 138 -12.37 -0.68 -1.41
N THR A 139 -12.12 -1.95 -1.75
CA THR A 139 -12.39 -3.07 -0.84
C THR A 139 -11.19 -3.40 0.03
N GLY A 140 -9.97 -3.31 -0.49
CA GLY A 140 -8.74 -3.62 0.25
C GLY A 140 -8.44 -2.65 1.38
N LEU A 141 -8.66 -1.35 1.19
CA LEU A 141 -8.38 -0.32 2.20
C LEU A 141 -9.56 -0.14 3.15
N TYR A 142 -10.75 0.19 2.63
CA TYR A 142 -11.89 0.60 3.47
C TYR A 142 -12.59 -0.55 4.19
N ASN A 143 -12.37 -1.81 3.79
CA ASN A 143 -12.95 -2.96 4.50
C ASN A 143 -12.11 -3.44 5.69
N GLN A 144 -11.02 -2.75 6.02
CA GLN A 144 -10.24 -3.01 7.23
C GLN A 144 -10.94 -2.35 8.43
N LYS A 145 -11.54 -3.14 9.33
CA LYS A 145 -12.34 -2.60 10.46
C LYS A 145 -11.60 -1.58 11.32
N GLU A 146 -10.29 -1.71 11.40
CA GLU A 146 -9.39 -0.82 12.14
C GLU A 146 -9.31 0.61 11.57
N VAL A 147 -9.66 0.82 10.29
CA VAL A 147 -9.70 2.17 9.70
C VAL A 147 -11.04 2.87 9.87
N TRP A 148 -12.11 2.14 10.19
CA TRP A 148 -13.47 2.69 10.28
C TRP A 148 -13.61 3.88 11.24
N PRO A 149 -13.02 3.86 12.45
CA PRO A 149 -13.09 5.01 13.36
C PRO A 149 -12.43 6.28 12.80
N ILE A 150 -11.43 6.14 11.91
CA ILE A 150 -10.75 7.27 11.27
C ILE A 150 -11.71 8.01 10.33
N PHE A 151 -12.63 7.28 9.71
CA PHE A 151 -13.65 7.79 8.78
C PHE A 151 -15.00 8.08 9.45
N GLY A 152 -15.10 7.96 10.77
CA GLY A 152 -16.37 8.14 11.49
C GLY A 152 -17.40 7.03 11.20
N TYR A 153 -16.98 5.89 10.67
CA TYR A 153 -17.89 4.77 10.41
C TYR A 153 -18.02 3.88 11.66
N GLU A 154 -19.24 3.76 12.16
CA GLU A 154 -19.54 3.03 13.41
C GLU A 154 -19.59 1.51 13.26
N GLY A 155 -19.31 1.01 12.06
CA GLY A 155 -19.33 -0.41 11.73
C GLY A 155 -20.72 -0.94 11.35
N GLU A 156 -20.76 -2.17 10.85
CA GLU A 156 -21.94 -2.81 10.27
C GLU A 156 -23.24 -2.59 11.07
N SER A 157 -24.30 -2.15 10.38
CA SER A 157 -25.62 -1.89 10.99
C SER A 157 -26.54 -3.10 10.98
N PHE A 158 -26.38 -4.02 10.01
CA PHE A 158 -27.29 -5.15 9.81
C PHE A 158 -27.36 -6.07 11.03
N SER A 159 -26.22 -6.45 11.59
CA SER A 159 -26.15 -7.31 12.79
C SER A 159 -26.58 -6.58 14.07
N LYS A 160 -26.89 -5.28 13.97
CA LYS A 160 -27.12 -4.37 15.08
C LYS A 160 -28.47 -3.65 15.03
N GLY A 161 -29.37 -4.07 14.13
CA GLY A 161 -30.72 -3.51 14.04
C GLY A 161 -30.80 -2.14 13.36
N GLY A 162 -29.75 -1.70 12.65
CA GLY A 162 -29.72 -0.41 11.96
C GLY A 162 -28.90 0.68 12.67
N TYR A 163 -28.99 1.90 12.14
CA TYR A 163 -28.38 3.11 12.73
C TYR A 163 -29.40 4.07 13.36
N ILE A 164 -30.72 3.78 13.29
CA ILE A 164 -31.77 4.68 13.81
C ILE A 164 -31.48 5.14 15.25
N ASP A 165 -31.05 4.23 16.12
CA ASP A 165 -30.69 4.54 17.51
C ASP A 165 -29.16 4.52 17.78
N ARG A 166 -28.34 4.55 16.71
CA ARG A 166 -26.88 4.43 16.78
C ARG A 166 -26.23 5.24 15.66
N GLY A 167 -26.11 6.55 15.82
CA GLY A 167 -25.34 7.37 14.89
C GLY A 167 -26.02 7.85 13.63
N PHE A 168 -27.31 7.53 13.37
CA PHE A 168 -28.03 8.11 12.23
C PHE A 168 -28.10 9.65 12.31
N ASP A 169 -28.25 10.19 13.52
CA ASP A 169 -28.32 11.64 13.79
C ASP A 169 -27.00 12.24 14.30
N ASP A 170 -25.91 11.45 14.38
CA ASP A 170 -24.60 11.92 14.87
C ASP A 170 -23.79 12.64 13.77
N ILE A 171 -24.47 13.42 12.91
CA ILE A 171 -23.88 14.11 11.76
C ILE A 171 -23.81 15.61 12.06
N ASP A 172 -22.59 16.13 12.23
CA ASP A 172 -22.34 17.57 12.48
C ASP A 172 -22.45 18.47 11.23
N TRP A 173 -22.74 17.90 10.04
CA TRP A 173 -22.54 18.59 8.76
C TRP A 173 -23.72 18.51 7.77
N LEU A 174 -24.96 18.61 8.26
CA LEU A 174 -26.11 19.01 7.43
C LEU A 174 -26.56 20.44 7.75
#